data_AF-K1GEA1-F1
#
_entry.id   AF-K1GEA1-F1
#
_cell.length_a   1.000
_cell.length_b   1.000
_cell.length_c   1.000
_cell.angle_alpha   90.00
_cell.angle_beta   90.00
_cell.angle_gamma   90.00
#
_symmetry.space_group_name_H-M   'P 1'
#
loop_
_entity.id
_entity.type
_entity.pdbx_description
1 polymer ?
#
loop_
_entity_poly.entity_id
_entity_poly.type
_entity_poly.pdbx_seq_one_letter_code
_entity_poly.pdbx_strand_id
1 'polypeptide(L)'
;MKLDNIVIDSLEYKNSLLYIFYKNYYGYEKYFNKVLILKDVKNFTYTIEELAYHTEMYEFLNELELEAFTRVFYRNKKLNKLYIFDANYSVTIIEFSKKMSWRNQKR
;
A
#
# COMPACT_ATOMS: atom_id res chain seq x y z
N MET A 1 10.87 -4.28 -7.72
CA MET A 1 10.39 -5.12 -6.59
C MET A 1 9.02 -5.59 -7.00
N LYS A 2 8.90 -6.82 -7.51
CA LYS A 2 7.64 -7.34 -8.05
C LYS A 2 6.67 -7.59 -6.89
N LEU A 3 5.55 -6.87 -6.92
CA LEU A 3 4.48 -6.88 -5.90
C LEU A 3 3.45 -7.99 -6.16
N ASP A 4 3.75 -8.85 -7.13
CA ASP A 4 2.89 -9.79 -7.86
C ASP A 4 2.08 -10.77 -6.98
N ASN A 5 2.22 -10.72 -5.66
CA ASN A 5 1.65 -11.69 -4.72
C ASN A 5 1.02 -11.05 -3.47
N ILE A 6 0.92 -9.72 -3.34
CA ILE A 6 0.35 -9.09 -2.13
C ILE A 6 -0.91 -8.31 -2.48
N VAL A 7 -2.05 -8.76 -1.94
CA VAL A 7 -3.35 -8.09 -2.08
C VAL A 7 -3.80 -7.57 -0.72
N ILE A 8 -4.19 -6.30 -0.65
CA ILE A 8 -4.64 -5.68 0.60
C ILE A 8 -6.13 -5.94 0.83
N ASP A 9 -6.45 -6.45 2.00
CA ASP A 9 -7.81 -6.80 2.39
C ASP A 9 -8.49 -5.58 3.05
N SER A 10 -7.91 -5.07 4.13
CA SER A 10 -8.43 -3.93 4.86
C SER A 10 -7.35 -3.10 5.57
N LEU A 11 -7.74 -1.89 5.94
CA LEU A 11 -6.95 -0.94 6.72
C LEU A 11 -7.74 -0.55 7.95
N GLU A 12 -7.13 -0.65 9.12
CA GLU A 12 -7.75 -0.25 10.39
C GLU A 12 -6.82 0.66 11.18
N TYR A 13 -7.33 1.80 11.63
CA TYR A 13 -6.59 2.70 12.51
C TYR A 13 -7.15 2.62 13.93
N LYS A 14 -6.34 2.13 14.88
CA LYS A 14 -6.75 1.95 16.28
C LYS A 14 -5.58 2.24 17.22
N ASN A 15 -5.83 2.99 18.28
CA ASN A 15 -4.82 3.31 19.31
C ASN A 15 -3.51 3.87 18.71
N SER A 16 -3.63 4.78 17.73
CA SER A 16 -2.49 5.37 17.01
C SER A 16 -1.61 4.38 16.23
N LEU A 17 -2.11 3.17 15.99
CA LEU A 17 -1.49 2.16 15.14
C LEU A 17 -2.34 1.94 13.89
N LEU A 18 -1.67 1.84 12.74
CA LEU A 18 -2.27 1.44 11.47
C LEU A 18 -2.00 -0.04 11.25
N TYR A 19 -3.09 -0.80 11.16
CA TYR A 19 -3.09 -2.21 10.80
C TYR A 19 -3.42 -2.35 9.33
N ILE A 20 -2.54 -3.04 8.61
CA ILE A 20 -2.76 -3.39 7.21
C ILE A 20 -2.90 -4.90 7.14
N PHE A 21 -4.09 -5.36 6.82
CA PHE A 21 -4.37 -6.76 6.57
C PHE A 21 -4.16 -7.07 5.09
N TYR A 22 -3.40 -8.10 4.80
CA TYR A 22 -3.08 -8.47 3.42
C TYR A 22 -2.99 -9.98 3.23
N LYS A 23 -3.36 -10.41 2.03
CA LYS A 23 -3.17 -11.77 1.53
C LYS A 23 -1.88 -11.83 0.76
N ASN A 24 -1.00 -12.74 1.14
CA ASN A 24 0.23 -13.03 0.41
C ASN A 24 0.03 -14.35 -0.35
N TYR A 25 0.06 -14.31 -1.68
CA TYR A 25 -0.19 -15.44 -2.57
C TYR A 25 1.11 -16.16 -2.92
N TYR A 26 1.06 -17.49 -3.01
CA TYR A 26 2.14 -18.36 -3.51
C TYR A 26 1.52 -19.30 -4.53
N GLY A 27 1.57 -18.89 -5.80
CA GLY A 27 0.79 -19.51 -6.87
C GLY A 27 -0.65 -19.01 -6.90
N TYR A 28 -1.44 -19.46 -7.89
CA TYR A 28 -2.75 -18.90 -8.20
C TYR A 28 -3.82 -19.04 -7.11
N GLU A 29 -3.71 -20.02 -6.20
CA GLU A 29 -4.81 -20.34 -5.26
C GLU A 29 -4.42 -20.43 -3.77
N LYS A 30 -3.13 -20.38 -3.44
CA LYS A 30 -2.67 -20.52 -2.03
C LYS A 30 -2.25 -19.15 -1.49
N TYR A 31 -2.77 -18.78 -0.33
CA TYR A 31 -2.37 -17.54 0.35
C TYR A 31 -2.31 -17.69 1.87
N PHE A 32 -1.58 -16.79 2.54
CA PHE A 32 -1.70 -16.57 4.00
C PHE A 32 -2.18 -15.15 4.26
N ASN A 33 -3.06 -15.02 5.25
CA ASN A 33 -3.40 -13.73 5.82
C ASN A 33 -2.24 -13.26 6.70
N LYS A 34 -1.78 -12.04 6.48
CA LYS A 34 -0.75 -11.38 7.28
C LYS A 34 -1.25 -10.01 7.72
N VAL A 35 -0.74 -9.56 8.86
CA VAL A 35 -0.95 -8.20 9.35
C VAL A 35 0.38 -7.48 9.42
N LEU A 36 0.40 -6.26 8.89
CA LEU A 36 1.48 -5.32 9.06
C LEU A 36 1.01 -4.20 10.00
N ILE A 37 1.76 -3.96 11.06
CA ILE A 37 1.42 -2.97 12.08
C ILE A 37 2.42 -1.83 12.00
N LEU A 38 1.91 -0.62 11.79
CA LEU A 38 2.69 0.60 11.67
C LEU A 38 2.34 1.55 12.82
N LYS A 39 3.37 2.20 13.37
CA LYS A 39 3.23 3.22 14.41
C LYS A 39 3.75 4.55 13.90
N ASP A 40 3.27 5.64 14.48
CA ASP A 40 3.72 7.01 14.18
C ASP A 40 3.58 7.36 12.68
N VAL A 41 2.46 6.94 12.08
CA VAL A 41 2.12 7.19 10.67
C VAL A 41 0.88 8.06 10.53
N LYS A 42 0.87 8.88 9.47
CA LYS A 42 -0.34 9.55 8.98
C LYS A 42 -0.83 8.82 7.74
N ASN A 43 -2.14 8.66 7.60
CA ASN A 43 -2.75 8.11 6.39
C ASN A 43 -3.73 9.12 5.77
N PHE A 44 -3.72 9.18 4.44
CA PHE A 44 -4.63 9.99 3.65
C PHE A 44 -5.23 9.10 2.58
N THR A 45 -6.55 9.09 2.44
CA THR A 45 -7.22 8.31 1.40
C THR A 45 -7.87 9.28 0.43
N TYR A 46 -7.55 9.14 -0.84
CA TYR A 46 -8.07 9.96 -1.93
C TYR A 46 -8.87 9.09 -2.88
N THR A 47 -9.95 9.62 -3.43
CA THR A 47 -10.66 9.00 -4.57
C THR A 47 -9.86 9.16 -5.86
N ILE A 48 -10.16 8.35 -6.88
CA ILE A 48 -9.54 8.50 -8.21
C ILE A 48 -9.77 9.90 -8.80
N GLU A 49 -10.93 10.50 -8.55
CA GLU A 49 -11.24 11.86 -9.00
C GLU A 49 -10.37 12.91 -8.32
N GLU A 50 -10.14 12.78 -7.01
CA GLU A 50 -9.22 13.66 -6.26
C GLU A 50 -7.77 13.49 -6.72
N LEU A 51 -7.40 12.28 -7.20
CA LEU A 51 -6.06 11.97 -7.70
C LEU A 51 -5.77 12.51 -9.10
N ALA A 52 -6.80 12.75 -9.93
CA ALA A 52 -6.63 13.32 -11.27
C ALA A 52 -5.92 14.68 -11.27
N TYR A 53 -5.90 15.37 -10.12
CA TYR A 53 -5.22 16.64 -9.90
C TYR A 53 -3.79 16.50 -9.35
N HIS A 54 -3.31 15.28 -9.10
CA HIS A 54 -1.98 14.99 -8.57
C HIS A 54 -1.04 14.38 -9.63
N THR A 55 -0.25 15.22 -10.30
CA THR A 55 0.63 14.87 -11.43
C THR A 55 1.66 13.77 -11.12
N GLU A 56 2.29 13.79 -9.94
CA GLU A 56 3.28 12.78 -9.53
C GLU A 56 2.69 11.35 -9.49
N MET A 57 1.41 11.24 -9.16
CA MET A 57 0.73 9.95 -9.03
C MET A 57 0.28 9.40 -10.38
N TYR A 58 -0.04 10.26 -11.34
CA TYR A 58 -0.44 9.87 -12.68
C TYR A 58 0.72 9.24 -13.46
N GLU A 59 1.92 9.83 -13.36
CA GLU A 59 3.15 9.26 -13.94
C GLU A 59 3.43 7.88 -13.36
N PHE A 60 3.32 7.75 -12.03
CA PHE A 60 3.57 6.50 -11.33
C PHE A 60 2.55 5.39 -11.66
N LEU A 61 1.29 5.73 -11.85
CA LEU A 61 0.24 4.76 -12.21
C LEU A 61 0.43 4.21 -13.63
N ASN A 62 0.80 5.05 -14.59
CA ASN A 62 1.10 4.61 -15.96
C ASN A 62 2.28 3.63 -16.01
N GLU A 63 3.28 3.78 -15.13
CA GLU A 63 4.42 2.87 -15.06
C GLU A 63 4.07 1.48 -14.50
N LEU A 64 2.98 1.35 -13.73
CA LEU A 64 2.66 0.11 -13.03
C LEU A 64 1.75 -0.86 -13.80
N GLU A 65 1.14 -0.44 -14.93
CA GLU A 65 0.23 -1.27 -15.76
C GLU A 65 -0.79 -2.08 -14.92
N LEU A 66 -1.37 -1.49 -13.87
CA LEU A 66 -2.21 -2.22 -12.92
C LEU A 66 -3.55 -2.62 -13.55
N GLU A 67 -3.88 -3.91 -13.49
CA GLU A 67 -5.20 -4.42 -13.85
C GLU A 67 -6.27 -3.97 -12.83
N ALA A 68 -7.52 -3.83 -13.27
CA ALA A 68 -8.67 -3.56 -12.41
C ALA A 68 -8.75 -4.58 -11.25
N PHE A 69 -9.31 -4.18 -10.10
CA PHE A 69 -9.38 -5.00 -8.86
C PHE A 69 -8.05 -5.28 -8.16
N THR A 70 -6.93 -4.74 -8.64
CA THR A 70 -5.64 -4.90 -7.99
C THR A 70 -5.50 -3.90 -6.83
N ARG A 71 -5.34 -4.41 -5.59
CA ARG A 71 -4.94 -3.58 -4.43
C ARG A 71 -3.48 -3.81 -4.04
N VAL A 72 -2.57 -2.94 -4.50
CA VAL A 72 -1.11 -3.12 -4.41
C VAL A 72 -0.40 -2.06 -3.58
N PHE A 73 0.75 -2.45 -3.00
CA PHE A 73 1.62 -1.58 -2.23
C PHE A 73 2.80 -1.03 -3.03
N TYR A 74 3.00 0.28 -3.09
CA TYR A 74 4.27 0.86 -3.55
C TYR A 74 5.01 1.59 -2.44
N ARG A 75 6.31 1.34 -2.31
CA ARG A 75 7.17 2.06 -1.35
C ARG A 75 8.07 3.06 -2.07
N ASN A 76 7.81 4.35 -1.86
CA ASN A 76 8.74 5.39 -2.24
C ASN A 76 9.72 5.67 -1.09
N LYS A 77 10.94 5.13 -1.20
CA LYS A 77 12.00 5.31 -0.20
C LYS A 77 12.49 6.76 -0.10
N LYS A 78 12.47 7.51 -1.20
CA LYS A 78 12.94 8.90 -1.26
C LYS A 78 12.01 9.82 -0.47
N LEU A 79 10.71 9.62 -0.63
CA LEU A 79 9.66 10.42 0.02
C LEU A 79 9.26 9.88 1.41
N ASN A 80 9.75 8.70 1.80
CA ASN A 80 9.36 8.03 3.04
C ASN A 80 7.82 7.83 3.12
N LYS A 81 7.23 7.37 2.01
CA LYS A 81 5.80 7.08 1.89
C LYS A 81 5.55 5.65 1.42
N LEU A 82 4.40 5.11 1.82
CA LEU A 82 3.85 3.85 1.34
C LEU A 82 2.49 4.14 0.72
N TYR A 83 2.29 3.73 -0.52
CA TYR A 83 1.08 3.94 -1.28
C TYR A 83 0.34 2.62 -1.39
N ILE A 84 -0.96 2.64 -1.16
CA ILE A 84 -1.88 1.54 -1.38
C ILE A 84 -2.83 1.99 -2.46
N PHE A 85 -2.71 1.38 -3.64
CA PHE A 85 -3.62 1.64 -4.73
C PHE A 85 -4.72 0.62 -4.65
N ASP A 86 -5.96 1.08 -4.69
CA ASP A 86 -7.12 0.27 -4.99
C ASP A 86 -7.57 0.65 -6.39
N ALA A 87 -7.22 -0.21 -7.36
CA ALA A 87 -7.44 0.04 -8.79
C ALA A 87 -8.91 0.31 -9.14
N ASN A 88 -9.83 0.05 -8.21
CA ASN A 88 -11.23 0.35 -8.43
C ASN A 88 -11.61 1.78 -8.06
N TYR A 89 -11.11 2.39 -6.97
CA TYR A 89 -11.69 3.65 -6.48
C TYR A 89 -10.82 4.57 -5.61
N SER A 90 -9.64 4.16 -5.12
CA SER A 90 -8.91 5.02 -4.16
C SER A 90 -7.40 4.77 -4.06
N VAL A 91 -6.68 5.77 -3.56
CA VAL A 91 -5.30 5.61 -3.11
C VAL A 91 -5.17 6.02 -1.66
N THR A 92 -4.61 5.14 -0.85
CA THR A 92 -4.18 5.48 0.50
C THR A 92 -2.68 5.76 0.51
N ILE A 93 -2.31 6.96 0.94
CA ILE A 93 -0.92 7.37 1.16
C ILE A 93 -0.64 7.31 2.65
N ILE A 94 0.36 6.52 3.04
CA ILE A 94 0.86 6.40 4.40
C ILE A 94 2.21 7.10 4.48
N GLU A 95 2.26 8.17 5.27
CA GLU A 95 3.47 8.95 5.51
C GLU A 95 4.10 8.56 6.85
N PHE A 96 5.38 8.22 6.82
CA PHE A 96 6.12 7.85 8.02
C PHE A 96 6.78 9.07 8.66
N SER A 97 6.53 9.28 9.95
CA SER A 97 7.14 10.38 10.72
C SER A 97 8.67 10.28 10.85
N LYS A 98 9.23 9.07 10.74
CA LYS A 98 10.67 8.78 10.80
C LYS A 98 11.07 7.86 9.64
N LYS A 99 12.34 7.91 9.24
CA LYS A 99 12.88 6.97 8.23
C LYS A 99 12.69 5.53 8.75
N MET A 100 11.88 4.75 8.04
CA MET A 100 11.52 3.43 8.53
C MET A 100 12.60 2.37 8.23
N SER A 101 13.19 1.80 9.28
CA SER A 101 14.07 0.63 9.17
C SER A 101 13.24 -0.65 9.16
N TRP A 102 12.98 -1.18 7.98
CA TRP A 102 12.34 -2.48 7.85
C TRP A 102 13.37 -3.57 8.13
N ARG A 103 13.42 -4.08 9.37
CA ARG A 103 14.06 -5.39 9.59
C ARG A 103 13.10 -6.41 9.00
N ASN A 104 13.46 -7.00 7.86
CA ASN A 104 12.80 -8.19 7.36
C ASN A 104 12.82 -9.21 8.50
N GLN A 105 11.69 -9.43 9.17
CA GLN A 105 11.54 -10.59 10.03
C GLN A 105 11.52 -11.79 9.09
N LYS A 106 12.72 -12.35 8.84
CA LYS A 106 12.86 -13.73 8.42
C LYS A 106 12.18 -14.58 9.50
N ARG A 107 11.13 -15.28 9.12
CA ARG A 107 10.82 -16.58 9.71
C ARG A 107 11.36 -17.61 8.74
#